data_AF-A0A931WCZ4-F1
#
_entry.id   AF-A0A931WCZ4-F1
#
_cell.length_a   1.000
_cell.length_b   1.000
_cell.length_c   1.000
_cell.angle_alpha   90.00
_cell.angle_beta   90.00
_cell.angle_gamma   90.00
#
_symmetry.space_group_name_H-M   'P 1'
#
loop_
_entity.id
_entity.type
_entity.pdbx_description
1 polymer ?
#
loop_
_entity_poly.entity_id
_entity_poly.type
_entity_poly.pdbx_seq_one_letter_code
_entity_poly.pdbx_strand_id
1 'polypeptide(L)'
;MWSHPGQPDADAEGEAAIPAAEIKKKNMQKTKFKIKGLKCDNCSLLIEEKFKNKEGIIKIKVDQNSSKGIVVYDSQKITEQDIYQAVESINDFKLEKIEEITNEENKRHDPDIDEYDLVIKKAKFRIKGLKCGNCAILIEEKLKNKPGVVKIRVDSGSGKGVVVYDGKETNEKDIYAVIEEISDFEVEDVEDTARNSEAKINYKNPDSLREAKPPIKFSLVHKSFAAAAVLVLIFLSFALGAKNNQRSQVSGTVQNTPQKQQNQQPLAQQPQPSKNIVKSDKPVLEAYVVSKCPYGLQMQRVLADIVKNIPSLEQNIEVKYIGAVSNGKITAMHGDAEAEENLRQICIREEQPDKYFKYISCHIKKGDTSACEAEAGIAEKKLSACVSDANKGISYAEKDFELDRKYQIRGSPTLVLNGQQISEASFGGRNSDGIKNAICSAFNSQPEFCSKKLTTANAAAGFSSSY
;
A
#
# COMPACT_ATOMS: atom_id res chain seq x y z
N MET A 1 9.85 46.81 -52.30
CA MET A 1 8.85 47.57 -51.51
C MET A 1 7.59 46.72 -51.46
N TRP A 2 6.98 46.31 -50.35
CA TRP A 2 7.16 46.40 -48.89
C TRP A 2 6.26 45.27 -48.34
N SER A 3 6.79 44.36 -47.52
CA SER A 3 6.58 44.22 -46.06
C SER A 3 5.23 43.61 -45.61
N HIS A 4 5.34 42.52 -44.83
CA HIS A 4 4.29 41.70 -44.20
C HIS A 4 3.34 42.44 -43.24
N PRO A 5 2.27 41.74 -42.81
CA PRO A 5 2.20 41.36 -41.40
C PRO A 5 1.97 39.85 -41.19
N GLY A 6 2.56 39.34 -40.11
CA GLY A 6 2.80 37.92 -39.82
C GLY A 6 1.60 37.11 -39.33
N GLN A 7 1.76 35.79 -39.45
CA GLN A 7 0.95 34.75 -38.82
C GLN A 7 1.20 34.74 -37.30
N PRO A 8 0.18 34.53 -36.46
CA PRO A 8 0.39 34.25 -35.04
C PRO A 8 0.67 32.75 -34.83
N ASP A 9 1.70 32.49 -34.03
CA ASP A 9 2.18 31.19 -33.61
C ASP A 9 1.17 30.43 -32.74
N ALA A 10 1.22 29.11 -32.88
CA ALA A 10 0.39 28.14 -32.19
C ALA A 10 1.03 27.73 -30.87
N ASP A 11 0.78 28.46 -29.78
CA ASP A 11 1.14 28.07 -28.42
C ASP A 11 0.06 28.55 -27.43
N ALA A 12 -0.83 27.66 -26.98
CA ALA A 12 -1.67 27.87 -25.80
C ALA A 12 -2.31 26.56 -25.32
N GLU A 13 -1.49 25.68 -24.74
CA GLU A 13 -1.99 24.62 -23.86
C GLU A 13 -2.47 25.26 -22.55
N GLY A 14 -3.76 25.13 -22.26
CA GLY A 14 -4.33 25.50 -20.97
C GLY A 14 -3.89 24.52 -19.89
N GLU A 15 -3.02 24.97 -18.99
CA GLU A 15 -2.68 24.31 -17.73
C GLU A 15 -3.95 24.05 -16.89
N ALA A 16 -4.36 22.79 -16.81
CA ALA A 16 -5.09 22.29 -15.66
C ALA A 16 -4.11 21.54 -14.73
N ALA A 17 -3.20 22.31 -14.13
CA ALA A 17 -2.33 21.81 -13.08
C ALA A 17 -3.15 21.60 -11.80
N ILE A 18 -3.39 20.33 -11.43
CA ILE A 18 -3.74 20.00 -10.05
C ILE A 18 -2.46 20.21 -9.24
N PRO A 19 -2.44 21.09 -8.22
CA PRO A 19 -1.21 21.36 -7.49
C PRO A 19 -0.80 20.10 -6.73
N ALA A 20 0.34 19.53 -7.12
CA ALA A 20 1.13 18.70 -6.24
C ALA A 20 1.38 19.55 -4.98
N ALA A 21 0.70 19.23 -3.88
CA ALA A 21 0.99 19.86 -2.60
C ALA A 21 2.48 19.66 -2.33
N GLU A 22 3.26 20.73 -2.53
CA GLU A 22 4.68 20.77 -2.25
C GLU A 22 4.84 20.45 -0.76
N ILE A 23 5.24 19.21 -0.44
CA ILE A 23 5.75 18.91 0.89
C ILE A 23 7.08 19.66 0.99
N LYS A 24 7.02 20.91 1.47
CA LYS A 24 8.19 21.71 1.82
C LYS A 24 8.75 21.14 3.11
N LYS A 25 10.07 20.86 3.13
CA LYS A 25 10.80 20.30 4.29
C LYS A 25 10.53 21.05 5.61
N LYS A 26 10.08 22.31 5.54
CA LYS A 26 9.81 23.21 6.67
C LYS A 26 8.67 22.76 7.61
N ASN A 27 7.73 21.93 7.15
CA ASN A 27 6.54 21.57 7.94
C ASN A 27 6.48 20.08 8.33
N MET A 28 7.53 19.31 8.00
CA MET A 28 7.61 17.91 8.35
C MET A 28 8.02 17.79 9.82
N GLN A 29 7.11 17.29 10.65
CA GLN A 29 7.35 17.01 12.07
C GLN A 29 7.50 15.50 12.27
N LYS A 30 8.28 15.11 13.28
CA LYS A 30 8.45 13.74 13.73
C LYS A 30 8.09 13.68 15.21
N THR A 31 7.26 12.72 15.59
CA THR A 31 6.88 12.51 16.98
C THR A 31 6.96 11.02 17.32
N LYS A 32 7.55 10.72 18.48
CA LYS A 32 7.57 9.39 19.09
C LYS A 32 6.54 9.34 20.21
N PHE A 33 5.84 8.23 20.33
CA PHE A 33 4.81 8.02 21.34
C PHE A 33 4.84 6.58 21.86
N LYS A 34 4.43 6.39 23.10
CA LYS A 34 4.17 5.10 23.72
C LYS A 34 2.67 4.82 23.66
N ILE A 35 2.29 3.58 23.39
CA ILE A 35 0.90 3.16 23.22
C ILE A 35 0.55 2.22 24.37
N LYS A 36 -0.24 2.71 25.33
CA LYS A 36 -0.81 1.86 26.38
C LYS A 36 -1.94 1.01 25.81
N GLY A 37 -2.02 -0.25 26.24
CA GLY A 37 -3.04 -1.19 25.78
C GLY A 37 -2.68 -1.98 24.52
N LEU A 38 -1.50 -1.75 23.93
CA LEU A 38 -1.00 -2.45 22.75
C LEU A 38 -0.53 -3.88 23.09
N LYS A 39 -1.46 -4.77 23.46
CA LYS A 39 -1.18 -6.16 23.86
C LYS A 39 -1.68 -7.21 22.86
N CYS A 40 -2.26 -6.80 21.74
CA CYS A 40 -2.82 -7.72 20.75
C CYS A 40 -1.89 -7.90 19.56
N ASP A 41 -1.90 -9.12 18.99
CA ASP A 41 -0.94 -9.58 17.99
C ASP A 41 -0.95 -8.78 16.67
N ASN A 42 -1.99 -7.97 16.42
CA ASN A 42 -2.16 -7.17 15.20
C ASN A 42 -2.51 -5.68 15.46
N CYS A 43 -2.35 -5.20 16.70
CA CYS A 43 -2.74 -3.84 17.06
C CYS A 43 -1.86 -2.79 16.34
N SER A 44 -0.58 -3.10 16.13
CA SER A 44 0.37 -2.26 15.38
C SER A 44 -0.06 -2.04 13.93
N LEU A 45 -0.38 -3.13 13.22
CA LEU A 45 -0.83 -3.11 11.82
C LEU A 45 -2.14 -2.33 11.64
N LEU A 46 -3.08 -2.50 12.56
CA LEU A 46 -4.36 -1.79 12.55
C LEU A 46 -4.16 -0.26 12.64
N ILE A 47 -3.22 0.17 13.49
CA ILE A 47 -2.84 1.57 13.62
C ILE A 47 -2.19 2.05 12.32
N GLU A 48 -1.22 1.32 11.76
CA GLU A 48 -0.58 1.73 10.52
C GLU A 48 -1.56 1.82 9.33
N GLU A 49 -2.50 0.87 9.23
CA GLU A 49 -3.50 0.81 8.17
C GLU A 49 -4.47 1.99 8.23
N LYS A 50 -4.93 2.36 9.43
CA LYS A 50 -5.81 3.53 9.65
C LYS A 50 -5.20 4.82 9.10
N PHE A 51 -3.88 4.91 9.08
CA PHE A 51 -3.12 6.11 8.73
C PHE A 51 -2.52 6.08 7.31
N LYS A 52 -2.54 4.93 6.62
CA LYS A 52 -1.92 4.73 5.29
C LYS A 52 -2.34 5.74 4.21
N ASN A 53 -3.57 6.26 4.28
CA ASN A 53 -4.10 7.27 3.36
C ASN A 53 -4.64 8.52 4.08
N LYS A 54 -4.31 8.69 5.36
CA LYS A 54 -4.81 9.84 6.12
C LYS A 54 -4.07 11.10 5.68
N GLU A 55 -4.84 12.13 5.31
CA GLU A 55 -4.26 13.40 4.89
C GLU A 55 -3.36 13.98 5.99
N GLY A 56 -2.20 14.50 5.59
CA GLY A 56 -1.18 15.04 6.50
C GLY A 56 -0.21 13.99 7.04
N ILE A 57 -0.48 12.69 6.91
CA ILE A 57 0.41 11.63 7.39
C ILE A 57 1.36 11.23 6.27
N ILE A 58 2.66 11.23 6.58
CA ILE A 58 3.71 10.83 5.63
C ILE A 58 4.06 9.37 5.86
N LYS A 59 4.39 9.00 7.10
CA LYS A 59 4.66 7.62 7.50
C LYS A 59 4.35 7.48 8.98
N ILE A 60 3.68 6.40 9.34
CA ILE A 60 3.59 5.94 10.71
C ILE A 60 4.22 4.55 10.75
N LYS A 61 4.91 4.25 11.85
CA LYS A 61 5.38 2.90 12.14
C LYS A 61 5.03 2.63 13.61
N VAL A 62 4.49 1.47 13.93
CA VAL A 62 4.26 1.02 15.32
C VAL A 62 5.02 -0.27 15.62
N ASP A 63 5.82 -0.26 16.68
CA ASP A 63 6.47 -1.44 17.22
C ASP A 63 5.61 -2.02 18.34
N GLN A 64 5.16 -3.25 18.10
CA GLN A 64 4.32 -3.97 19.03
C GLN A 64 5.07 -4.43 20.28
N ASN A 65 6.34 -4.82 20.14
CA ASN A 65 7.14 -5.38 21.22
C ASN A 65 7.48 -4.31 22.25
N SER A 66 7.93 -3.15 21.79
CA SER A 66 8.24 -2.02 22.67
C SER A 66 7.00 -1.19 23.04
N SER A 67 5.85 -1.43 22.38
CA SER A 67 4.64 -0.60 22.49
C SER A 67 4.93 0.88 22.19
N LYS A 68 5.87 1.15 21.28
CA LYS A 68 6.26 2.50 20.86
C LYS A 68 5.88 2.70 19.40
N GLY A 69 5.53 3.92 19.03
CA GLY A 69 5.23 4.32 17.67
C GLY A 69 5.98 5.58 17.30
N ILE A 70 6.18 5.76 16.01
CA ILE A 70 6.75 6.97 15.43
C ILE A 70 5.91 7.40 14.25
N VAL A 71 5.63 8.70 14.18
CA VAL A 71 4.88 9.30 13.09
C VAL A 71 5.65 10.47 12.51
N VAL A 72 5.70 10.52 11.19
CA VAL A 72 6.17 11.64 10.39
C VAL A 72 4.97 12.23 9.68
N TYR A 73 4.73 13.51 9.85
CA TYR A 73 3.51 14.18 9.37
C TYR A 73 3.78 15.63 8.98
N ASP A 74 2.85 16.18 8.20
CA ASP A 74 2.81 17.58 7.80
C ASP A 74 1.99 18.38 8.82
N SER A 75 2.66 19.19 9.63
CA SER A 75 2.01 19.93 10.72
C SER A 75 1.08 21.05 10.26
N GLN A 76 1.06 21.37 8.97
CA GLN A 76 0.04 22.27 8.41
C GLN A 76 -1.27 21.57 8.08
N LYS A 77 -1.26 20.23 7.99
CA LYS A 77 -2.42 19.43 7.58
C LYS A 77 -3.04 18.65 8.72
N ILE A 78 -2.23 18.26 9.70
CA ILE A 78 -2.68 17.48 10.85
C ILE A 78 -1.89 17.85 12.09
N THR A 79 -2.55 17.94 13.24
CA THR A 79 -1.90 18.20 14.52
C THR A 79 -1.52 16.90 15.22
N GLU A 80 -0.55 16.98 16.15
CA GLU A 80 -0.19 15.84 17.02
C GLU A 80 -1.42 15.29 17.77
N GLN A 81 -2.30 16.18 18.22
CA GLN A 81 -3.51 15.81 18.96
C GLN A 81 -4.50 15.05 18.09
N ASP A 82 -4.68 15.45 16.82
CA ASP A 82 -5.54 14.73 15.87
C ASP A 82 -5.03 13.31 15.61
N ILE A 83 -3.70 13.14 15.61
CA ILE A 83 -3.05 11.83 15.47
C ILE A 83 -3.36 10.99 16.70
N TYR A 84 -3.19 11.54 17.90
CA TYR A 84 -3.43 10.80 19.14
C TYR A 84 -4.89 10.36 19.24
N GLN A 85 -5.83 11.27 19.02
CA GLN A 85 -7.25 10.95 19.00
C GLN A 85 -7.60 9.88 17.94
N ALA A 86 -6.98 9.96 16.77
CA ALA A 86 -7.21 8.98 15.72
C ALA A 86 -6.70 7.58 16.11
N VAL A 87 -5.59 7.45 16.84
CA VAL A 87 -5.11 6.15 17.36
C VAL A 87 -6.01 5.66 18.50
N GLU A 88 -6.35 6.53 19.45
CA GLU A 88 -7.21 6.22 20.60
C GLU A 88 -8.66 5.89 20.19
N SER A 89 -9.10 6.28 18.99
CA SER A 89 -10.42 5.91 18.46
C SER A 89 -10.52 4.48 17.92
N ILE A 90 -9.39 3.80 17.72
CA ILE A 90 -9.34 2.47 17.11
C ILE A 90 -9.75 1.39 18.12
N ASN A 91 -9.28 1.55 19.36
CA ASN A 91 -9.53 0.64 20.49
C ASN A 91 -9.28 1.42 21.79
N ASP A 92 -9.35 0.77 22.96
CA ASP A 92 -8.99 1.36 24.26
C ASP A 92 -7.46 1.56 24.43
N PHE A 93 -6.82 2.17 23.42
CA PHE A 93 -5.44 2.60 23.46
C PHE A 93 -5.34 3.98 24.09
N LYS A 94 -4.18 4.27 24.70
CA LYS A 94 -3.84 5.63 25.17
C LYS A 94 -2.43 5.98 24.74
N LEU A 95 -2.24 7.17 24.19
CA LEU A 95 -0.93 7.63 23.71
C LEU A 95 -0.25 8.51 24.73
N GLU A 96 1.04 8.25 24.95
CA GLU A 96 1.91 9.06 25.79
C GLU A 96 3.09 9.54 24.97
N LYS A 97 3.29 10.85 24.89
CA LYS A 97 4.42 11.43 24.16
C LYS A 97 5.73 10.97 24.78
N ILE A 98 6.68 10.55 23.92
CA ILE A 98 8.05 10.32 24.34
C ILE A 98 8.80 11.62 24.10
N GLU A 99 9.09 12.35 25.17
CA GLU A 99 9.92 13.55 25.10
C GLU A 99 11.36 13.13 24.75
N GLU A 100 11.89 13.67 23.66
CA GLU A 100 13.31 13.48 23.34
C GLU A 100 14.14 14.35 24.29
N ILE A 101 14.98 13.71 25.11
CA ILE A 101 15.92 14.40 25.99
C ILE A 101 16.96 15.10 25.09
N THR A 102 16.92 16.43 25.03
CA THR A 102 17.80 17.25 24.17
C THR A 102 19.21 17.46 24.71
N ASN A 103 19.54 16.89 25.88
CA ASN A 103 20.83 17.13 26.53
C ASN A 103 21.79 15.98 26.20
N GLU A 104 22.80 16.28 25.38
CA GLU A 104 23.82 15.32 24.93
C GLU A 104 24.61 14.65 26.07
N GLU A 105 24.61 15.22 27.27
CA GLU A 105 25.41 14.75 28.41
C GLU A 105 24.75 13.64 29.25
N ASN A 106 23.51 13.22 28.95
CA ASN A 106 22.84 12.15 29.68
C ASN A 106 22.06 11.20 28.77
N LYS A 107 22.68 10.78 27.65
CA LYS A 107 22.23 9.58 26.93
C LYS A 107 22.49 8.36 27.81
N ARG A 108 21.50 7.99 28.65
CA ARG A 108 21.28 6.57 28.90
C ARG A 108 20.89 6.01 27.53
N HIS A 109 21.84 5.36 26.87
CA HIS A 109 21.61 4.64 25.63
C HIS A 109 20.58 3.54 25.96
N ASP A 110 19.32 3.80 25.64
CA ASP A 110 18.29 2.76 25.59
C ASP A 110 18.41 2.14 24.18
N PRO A 111 19.02 0.95 24.05
CA PRO A 111 19.25 0.33 22.75
C PRO A 111 17.95 0.11 21.96
N ASP A 112 16.79 0.04 22.64
CA ASP A 112 15.48 -0.10 22.01
C ASP A 112 14.98 1.21 21.34
N ILE A 113 15.60 2.36 21.61
CA ILE A 113 15.17 3.66 21.05
C ILE A 113 15.87 3.99 19.73
N ASP A 114 17.12 3.55 19.54
CA ASP A 114 17.93 3.89 18.37
C ASP A 114 17.68 2.95 17.17
N GLU A 115 17.21 1.73 17.44
CA GLU A 115 16.81 0.75 16.41
C GLU A 115 15.59 1.23 15.61
N TYR A 116 14.75 2.09 16.19
CA TYR A 116 13.48 2.54 15.63
C TYR A 116 13.47 3.94 15.00
N ASP A 117 14.64 4.46 14.61
CA ASP A 117 14.69 5.78 13.98
C ASP A 117 14.34 5.72 12.47
N LEU A 118 13.22 6.33 12.05
CA LEU A 118 12.86 6.48 10.63
C LEU A 118 13.74 7.54 9.95
N VAL A 119 14.45 7.22 8.86
CA VAL A 119 15.29 8.20 8.14
C VAL A 119 14.60 8.62 6.86
N ILE A 120 13.56 9.45 6.97
CA ILE A 120 12.79 9.88 5.78
C ILE A 120 13.60 10.88 4.94
N LYS A 121 13.96 10.46 3.73
CA LYS A 121 14.65 11.26 2.71
C LYS A 121 13.70 11.60 1.56
N LYS A 122 14.04 12.66 0.84
CA LYS A 122 13.32 13.12 -0.36
C LYS A 122 14.32 13.35 -1.47
N ALA A 123 14.09 12.75 -2.63
CA ALA A 123 14.89 12.96 -3.82
C ALA A 123 14.02 13.47 -4.97
N LYS A 124 14.63 14.29 -5.82
CA LYS A 124 14.05 14.76 -7.08
C LYS A 124 14.90 14.20 -8.21
N PHE A 125 14.25 13.69 -9.24
CA PHE A 125 14.93 13.08 -10.37
C PHE A 125 14.23 13.45 -11.68
N ARG A 126 14.90 13.20 -12.80
CA ARG A 126 14.37 13.41 -14.15
C ARG A 126 14.55 12.12 -14.93
N ILE A 127 13.50 11.68 -15.61
CA ILE A 127 13.49 10.52 -16.49
C ILE A 127 13.58 11.04 -17.92
N LYS A 128 14.68 10.75 -18.61
CA LYS A 128 14.83 11.15 -20.03
C LYS A 128 13.88 10.36 -20.90
N GLY A 129 13.32 11.02 -21.91
CA GLY A 129 12.45 10.39 -22.90
C GLY A 129 11.04 10.04 -22.40
N LEU A 130 10.69 10.35 -21.14
CA LEU A 130 9.34 10.17 -20.63
C LEU A 130 8.38 11.16 -21.31
N LYS A 131 7.60 10.66 -22.28
CA LYS A 131 6.59 11.43 -23.03
C LYS A 131 5.20 10.80 -23.00
N CYS A 132 5.05 9.67 -22.31
CA CYS A 132 3.81 8.91 -22.24
C CYS A 132 3.26 8.93 -20.82
N GLY A 133 2.01 9.37 -20.65
CA GLY A 133 1.29 9.36 -19.37
C GLY A 133 1.26 7.97 -18.72
N ASN A 134 1.12 6.91 -19.52
CA ASN A 134 1.07 5.54 -19.03
C ASN A 134 2.41 5.07 -18.44
N CYS A 135 3.54 5.55 -18.96
CA CYS A 135 4.86 5.22 -18.41
C CYS A 135 5.07 5.84 -17.02
N ALA A 136 4.63 7.08 -16.81
CA ALA A 136 4.70 7.73 -15.49
C ALA A 136 3.88 6.97 -14.44
N ILE A 137 2.67 6.54 -14.80
CA ILE A 137 1.80 5.74 -13.93
C ILE A 137 2.46 4.40 -13.58
N LEU A 138 3.00 3.69 -14.57
CA LEU A 138 3.68 2.41 -14.35
C LEU A 138 4.89 2.55 -13.40
N ILE A 139 5.66 3.63 -13.55
CA ILE A 139 6.80 3.94 -12.67
C ILE A 139 6.32 4.22 -11.25
N GLU A 140 5.30 5.07 -11.08
CA GLU A 140 4.70 5.32 -9.77
C GLU A 140 4.19 4.03 -9.12
N GLU A 141 3.52 3.15 -9.87
CA GLU A 141 2.98 1.89 -9.37
C GLU A 141 4.07 0.92 -8.92
N LYS A 142 5.12 0.71 -9.74
CA LYS A 142 6.24 -0.16 -9.35
C LYS A 142 6.97 0.38 -8.13
N LEU A 143 7.29 1.67 -8.11
CA LEU A 143 8.02 2.28 -7.00
C LEU A 143 7.19 2.38 -5.73
N LYS A 144 5.87 2.60 -5.81
CA LYS A 144 4.98 2.60 -4.64
C LYS A 144 4.99 1.26 -3.90
N ASN A 145 5.25 0.16 -4.61
CA ASN A 145 5.35 -1.19 -4.03
C ASN A 145 6.78 -1.59 -3.62
N LYS A 146 7.78 -0.74 -3.88
CA LYS A 146 9.17 -1.00 -3.47
C LYS A 146 9.34 -0.76 -1.96
N PRO A 147 9.91 -1.72 -1.19
CA PRO A 147 10.25 -1.51 0.22
C PRO A 147 11.06 -0.23 0.44
N GLY A 148 10.77 0.48 1.53
CA GLY A 148 11.35 1.79 1.81
C GLY A 148 10.76 2.96 1.03
N VAL A 149 10.02 2.79 -0.08
CA VAL A 149 9.37 3.92 -0.75
C VAL A 149 8.09 4.30 -0.01
N VAL A 150 8.00 5.57 0.41
CA VAL A 150 6.86 6.12 1.17
C VAL A 150 5.88 6.82 0.25
N LYS A 151 6.38 7.63 -0.69
CA LYS A 151 5.55 8.36 -1.66
C LYS A 151 6.35 8.61 -2.92
N ILE A 152 5.73 8.43 -4.08
CA ILE A 152 6.33 8.74 -5.37
C ILE A 152 5.33 9.53 -6.21
N ARG A 153 5.84 10.50 -6.98
CA ARG A 153 5.12 11.16 -8.07
C ARG A 153 6.04 11.42 -9.24
N VAL A 154 5.53 11.24 -10.45
CA VAL A 154 6.22 11.45 -11.72
C VAL A 154 5.32 12.26 -12.64
N ASP A 155 5.82 13.41 -13.08
CA ASP A 155 5.16 14.25 -14.05
C ASP A 155 5.49 13.77 -15.47
N SER A 156 4.47 13.27 -16.18
CA SER A 156 4.65 12.68 -17.51
C SER A 156 5.00 13.66 -18.62
N GLY A 157 4.67 14.95 -18.46
CA GLY A 157 4.95 15.99 -19.46
C GLY A 157 6.39 16.51 -19.38
N SER A 158 6.89 16.72 -18.15
CA SER A 158 8.24 17.23 -17.91
C SER A 158 9.27 16.13 -17.65
N GLY A 159 8.85 14.90 -17.39
CA GLY A 159 9.72 13.79 -16.97
C GLY A 159 10.28 13.94 -15.56
N LYS A 160 9.83 14.92 -14.77
CA LYS A 160 10.34 15.15 -13.41
C LYS A 160 9.62 14.29 -12.39
N GLY A 161 10.36 13.67 -11.49
CA GLY A 161 9.84 12.86 -10.40
C GLY A 161 10.29 13.34 -9.02
N VAL A 162 9.50 13.01 -8.00
CA VAL A 162 9.80 13.23 -6.59
C VAL A 162 9.48 11.96 -5.81
N VAL A 163 10.47 11.42 -5.12
CA VAL A 163 10.32 10.26 -4.23
C VAL A 163 10.62 10.66 -2.78
N VAL A 164 9.78 10.19 -1.87
CA VAL A 164 10.00 10.20 -0.42
C VAL A 164 10.20 8.75 0.00
N TYR A 165 11.27 8.47 0.72
CA TYR A 165 11.68 7.11 1.06
C TYR A 165 12.34 7.04 2.44
N ASP A 166 12.28 5.87 3.07
CA ASP A 166 13.05 5.55 4.26
C ASP A 166 14.47 5.15 3.86
N GLY A 167 15.42 6.01 4.19
CA GLY A 167 16.85 5.85 3.93
C GLY A 167 17.50 4.71 4.70
N LYS A 168 16.82 4.06 5.65
CA LYS A 168 17.25 2.80 6.25
C LYS A 168 16.83 1.57 5.43
N GLU A 169 15.75 1.65 4.66
CA GLU A 169 15.20 0.51 3.89
C GLU A 169 15.58 0.55 2.40
N THR A 170 15.80 1.74 1.82
CA THR A 170 16.21 1.90 0.42
C THR A 170 17.05 3.17 0.23
N ASN A 171 17.68 3.31 -0.94
CA ASN A 171 18.40 4.51 -1.35
C ASN A 171 18.00 4.95 -2.78
N GLU A 172 18.47 6.13 -3.19
CA GLU A 172 18.24 6.71 -4.53
C GLU A 172 18.66 5.77 -5.66
N LYS A 173 19.85 5.16 -5.56
CA LYS A 173 20.38 4.24 -6.58
C LYS A 173 19.47 3.04 -6.79
N ASP A 174 19.00 2.41 -5.71
CA ASP A 174 18.11 1.25 -5.80
C ASP A 174 16.70 1.63 -6.29
N ILE A 175 16.28 2.87 -6.08
CA ILE A 175 15.03 3.40 -6.63
C ILE A 175 15.17 3.62 -8.13
N TYR A 176 16.27 4.23 -8.58
CA TYR A 176 16.51 4.53 -9.99
C TYR A 176 16.69 3.26 -10.81
N ALA A 177 17.38 2.25 -10.28
CA ALA A 177 17.50 0.94 -10.93
C ALA A 177 16.12 0.34 -11.29
N VAL A 178 15.11 0.48 -10.42
CA VAL A 178 13.75 0.00 -10.72
C VAL A 178 13.08 0.80 -11.83
N ILE A 179 13.40 2.09 -11.97
CA ILE A 179 12.89 2.93 -13.07
C ILE A 179 13.52 2.49 -14.39
N GLU A 180 14.83 2.27 -14.40
CA GLU A 180 15.62 1.85 -15.56
C GLU A 180 15.27 0.43 -16.02
N GLU A 181 14.75 -0.43 -15.14
CA GLU A 181 14.25 -1.77 -15.48
C GLU A 181 12.85 -1.79 -16.11
N ILE A 182 12.07 -0.71 -16.01
CA ILE A 182 10.71 -0.65 -16.59
C ILE A 182 10.75 -0.53 -18.11
N SER A 183 11.75 0.17 -18.60
CA SER A 183 12.12 0.36 -20.00
C SER A 183 13.48 1.06 -20.01
N ASP A 184 14.20 1.08 -21.14
CA ASP A 184 15.52 1.71 -21.34
C ASP A 184 15.54 3.25 -21.13
N PHE A 185 14.96 3.74 -20.04
CA PHE A 185 14.96 5.11 -19.59
C PHE A 185 16.26 5.39 -18.85
N GLU A 186 16.79 6.61 -19.04
CA GLU A 186 17.89 7.13 -18.24
C GLU A 186 17.33 8.03 -17.14
N VAL A 187 17.78 7.82 -15.90
CA VAL A 187 17.42 8.68 -14.77
C VAL A 187 18.59 9.60 -14.43
N GLU A 188 18.30 10.89 -14.33
CA GLU A 188 19.25 11.91 -13.87
C GLU A 188 18.78 12.50 -12.55
N ASP A 189 19.72 12.68 -11.62
CA ASP A 189 19.45 13.46 -10.41
C ASP A 189 19.14 14.90 -10.79
N VAL A 190 18.06 15.43 -10.21
CA VAL A 190 17.82 16.86 -10.23
C VAL A 190 18.41 17.37 -8.93
N GLU A 191 19.65 17.86 -9.00
CA GLU A 191 20.29 18.50 -7.86
C GLU A 191 19.40 19.65 -7.37
N ASP A 192 18.79 19.48 -6.21
CA ASP A 192 18.37 20.62 -5.41
C ASP A 192 19.66 21.32 -5.00
N THR A 193 19.89 22.55 -5.47
CA THR A 193 20.95 23.47 -5.04
C THR A 193 20.87 23.87 -3.56
N ALA A 194 20.23 23.03 -2.74
CA ALA A 194 20.07 23.15 -1.30
C ALA A 194 20.78 22.01 -0.51
N ARG A 195 21.74 21.30 -1.11
CA ARG A 195 22.67 20.41 -0.39
C ARG A 195 24.10 20.99 -0.41
N ASN A 196 24.33 22.04 0.38
CA ASN A 196 25.57 22.23 1.16
C ASN A 196 25.50 23.50 2.02
N SER A 197 25.08 23.34 3.27
CA SER A 197 25.66 24.14 4.36
C SER A 197 25.77 23.26 5.60
N GLU A 198 26.47 22.14 5.49
CA GLU A 198 27.31 21.75 6.62
C GLU A 198 28.43 22.79 6.67
N ALA A 199 28.16 23.89 7.37
CA ALA A 199 29.22 24.73 7.87
C ALA A 199 30.06 23.83 8.78
N LYS A 200 31.19 23.35 8.27
CA LYS A 200 32.26 22.79 9.08
C LYS A 200 32.67 23.88 10.08
N ILE A 201 32.09 23.85 11.28
CA ILE A 201 32.62 24.56 12.43
C ILE A 201 33.91 23.82 12.78
N ASN A 202 35.01 24.32 12.25
CA ASN A 202 36.35 23.89 12.62
C ASN A 202 36.67 24.50 13.99
N TYR A 203 36.46 23.72 15.06
CA TYR A 203 36.93 24.08 16.40
C TYR A 203 38.45 23.88 16.44
N LYS A 204 39.21 24.91 16.03
CA LYS A 204 40.62 25.03 16.43
C LYS A 204 40.67 25.69 17.80
N ASN A 205 41.40 25.01 18.68
CA ASN A 205 41.77 25.35 20.06
C ASN A 205 41.94 26.87 20.33
N PRO A 206 41.44 27.41 21.46
CA PRO A 206 41.48 28.83 21.75
C PRO A 206 42.77 29.19 22.47
N ASP A 207 43.70 29.85 21.79
CA ASP A 207 44.76 30.62 22.44
C ASP A 207 45.43 31.56 21.43
N SER A 208 45.06 32.85 21.45
CA SER A 208 45.95 34.02 21.32
C SER A 208 45.18 35.29 20.92
N LEU A 209 44.97 36.15 21.93
CA LEU A 209 45.20 37.61 21.95
C LEU A 209 44.62 38.57 20.87
N ARG A 210 43.74 39.43 21.39
CA ARG A 210 43.74 40.92 21.36
C ARG A 210 43.30 41.73 20.12
N GLU A 211 42.29 42.57 20.42
CA GLU A 211 42.13 44.01 20.12
C GLU A 211 41.94 44.48 18.65
N ALA A 212 40.72 44.97 18.35
CA ALA A 212 40.45 46.39 18.05
C ALA A 212 38.99 46.66 17.60
N LYS A 213 38.33 47.61 18.26
CA LYS A 213 37.21 48.48 17.76
C LYS A 213 37.84 49.87 17.48
N PRO A 214 37.20 50.91 16.87
CA PRO A 214 35.80 51.16 16.42
C PRO A 214 35.78 51.88 15.02
N PRO A 215 34.94 52.89 14.62
CA PRO A 215 33.56 53.33 14.99
C PRO A 215 32.55 53.68 13.83
N ILE A 216 31.23 53.72 14.18
CA ILE A 216 30.15 54.74 13.85
C ILE A 216 29.76 54.93 12.34
N LYS A 217 28.49 54.83 11.87
CA LYS A 217 27.31 55.73 12.05
C LYS A 217 25.99 55.10 11.59
N PHE A 218 24.95 55.30 12.41
CA PHE A 218 23.53 55.14 12.05
C PHE A 218 22.99 56.48 11.52
N SER A 219 22.20 56.47 10.44
CA SER A 219 21.30 57.57 10.09
C SER A 219 19.86 57.08 10.00
N LEU A 220 19.04 57.77 10.78
CA LEU A 220 17.60 57.69 10.95
C LEU A 220 16.86 58.36 9.78
N VAL A 221 15.77 57.77 9.27
CA VAL A 221 14.63 58.57 8.76
C VAL A 221 13.30 57.84 9.03
N HIS A 222 12.44 58.52 9.78
CA HIS A 222 11.03 58.21 10.04
C HIS A 222 10.16 58.46 8.81
N LYS A 223 9.07 57.69 8.63
CA LYS A 223 7.74 58.24 8.29
C LYS A 223 6.61 57.39 8.88
N SER A 224 5.70 58.10 9.53
CA SER A 224 4.50 57.68 10.28
C SER A 224 3.29 57.39 9.39
N PHE A 225 2.15 57.14 10.06
CA PHE A 225 0.73 57.13 9.64
C PHE A 225 0.13 55.74 9.44
N ALA A 226 -1.06 55.39 9.95
CA ALA A 226 -1.90 55.86 11.04
C ALA A 226 -2.97 54.76 11.21
N ALA A 227 -3.34 54.45 12.45
CA ALA A 227 -4.42 53.53 12.77
C ALA A 227 -5.77 54.26 12.83
N ALA A 228 -6.84 53.62 12.35
CA ALA A 228 -8.20 53.91 12.78
C ALA A 228 -9.07 52.66 12.61
N ALA A 229 -9.95 52.45 13.59
CA ALA A 229 -10.69 51.23 13.84
C ALA A 229 -12.21 51.44 13.71
N VAL A 230 -12.94 50.32 13.84
CA VAL A 230 -14.34 50.17 14.32
C VAL A 230 -15.47 50.45 13.30
N LEU A 231 -16.30 49.43 13.00
CA LEU A 231 -17.69 49.31 13.50
C LEU A 231 -18.46 48.10 12.94
N VAL A 232 -19.42 47.67 13.74
CA VAL A 232 -20.06 46.36 13.86
C VAL A 232 -21.59 46.54 13.77
N LEU A 233 -22.28 45.60 13.11
CA LEU A 233 -23.74 45.33 13.05
C LEU A 233 -24.57 46.41 12.28
N ILE A 234 -25.72 46.14 11.64
CA ILE A 234 -26.93 45.41 12.05
C ILE A 234 -27.81 45.10 10.80
N PHE A 235 -28.56 43.98 10.80
CA PHE A 235 -30.03 43.85 10.54
C PHE A 235 -30.48 42.61 9.76
N LEU A 236 -31.27 41.80 10.48
CA LEU A 236 -32.21 40.79 9.99
C LEU A 236 -33.36 41.41 9.18
N SER A 237 -33.86 40.62 8.22
CA SER A 237 -35.29 40.25 8.00
C SER A 237 -35.67 40.34 6.52
N PHE A 238 -36.17 39.24 5.95
CA PHE A 238 -37.59 39.05 5.65
C PHE A 238 -37.78 37.79 4.78
N ALA A 239 -38.51 36.83 5.34
CA ALA A 239 -39.17 35.76 4.61
C ALA A 239 -40.60 36.21 4.23
N LEU A 240 -41.19 35.54 3.22
CA LEU A 240 -42.62 35.17 2.99
C LEU A 240 -42.74 34.84 1.48
N GLY A 241 -43.14 33.63 1.04
CA GLY A 241 -44.51 33.05 1.07
C GLY A 241 -45.22 33.37 -0.28
N ALA A 242 -46.03 32.55 -0.97
CA ALA A 242 -46.60 31.22 -0.77
C ALA A 242 -47.41 30.79 -2.06
N LYS A 243 -47.80 29.50 -2.12
CA LYS A 243 -49.06 28.88 -2.65
C LYS A 243 -49.32 28.57 -4.14
N ASN A 244 -49.66 27.28 -4.36
CA ASN A 244 -50.73 26.62 -5.18
C ASN A 244 -50.86 26.96 -6.69
N ASN A 245 -51.35 26.11 -7.62
CA ASN A 245 -52.39 25.07 -7.58
C ASN A 245 -52.35 24.15 -8.85
N GLN A 246 -53.11 23.05 -8.78
CA GLN A 246 -53.48 21.98 -9.73
C GLN A 246 -53.54 22.24 -11.25
N ARG A 247 -53.29 21.19 -12.07
CA ARG A 247 -54.31 20.37 -12.80
C ARG A 247 -53.69 19.57 -13.98
N SER A 248 -54.09 18.30 -14.12
CA SER A 248 -53.75 17.36 -15.20
C SER A 248 -54.28 17.76 -16.58
N GLN A 249 -53.52 17.48 -17.66
CA GLN A 249 -53.90 16.57 -18.77
C GLN A 249 -52.86 16.52 -19.93
N VAL A 250 -52.54 15.28 -20.33
CA VAL A 250 -52.43 14.72 -21.71
C VAL A 250 -51.35 15.22 -22.71
N SER A 251 -50.67 14.20 -23.29
CA SER A 251 -50.00 14.09 -24.60
C SER A 251 -48.61 14.72 -24.85
N GLY A 252 -47.65 13.80 -24.93
CA GLY A 252 -46.58 13.67 -25.93
C GLY A 252 -45.96 14.92 -26.56
N THR A 253 -44.66 15.12 -26.28
CA THR A 253 -43.63 15.33 -27.32
C THR A 253 -42.24 15.27 -26.68
N VAL A 254 -41.29 14.71 -27.43
CA VAL A 254 -39.86 14.58 -27.12
C VAL A 254 -39.21 15.95 -27.12
N GLN A 255 -38.47 16.31 -26.05
CA GLN A 255 -37.25 17.14 -26.11
C GLN A 255 -36.53 17.23 -24.74
N ASN A 256 -35.19 17.21 -24.83
CA ASN A 256 -34.16 17.28 -23.79
C ASN A 256 -34.36 18.46 -22.80
N THR A 257 -34.07 18.36 -21.50
CA THR A 257 -32.76 18.49 -20.77
C THR A 257 -33.09 18.50 -19.23
N PRO A 258 -32.19 18.64 -18.24
CA PRO A 258 -30.91 18.02 -17.87
C PRO A 258 -31.01 17.15 -16.60
N GLN A 259 -30.46 15.92 -16.60
CA GLN A 259 -30.29 15.14 -15.36
C GLN A 259 -28.94 15.42 -14.69
N LYS A 260 -29.05 15.78 -13.41
CA LYS A 260 -28.03 15.89 -12.37
C LYS A 260 -27.01 14.74 -12.47
N GLN A 261 -25.80 15.03 -12.95
CA GLN A 261 -24.69 14.08 -12.98
C GLN A 261 -24.21 13.79 -11.56
N GLN A 262 -24.51 12.60 -11.06
CA GLN A 262 -23.65 11.93 -10.09
C GLN A 262 -22.37 11.52 -10.82
N ASN A 263 -21.23 12.02 -10.34
CA ASN A 263 -19.89 11.77 -10.86
C ASN A 263 -19.63 10.27 -10.99
N GLN A 264 -19.63 9.77 -12.24
CA GLN A 264 -18.95 8.54 -12.62
C GLN A 264 -17.52 8.91 -12.98
N GLN A 265 -16.57 8.31 -12.27
CA GLN A 265 -15.14 8.43 -12.55
C GLN A 265 -14.81 7.72 -13.88
N PRO A 266 -13.97 8.30 -14.76
CA PRO A 266 -13.53 7.64 -15.98
C PRO A 266 -12.69 6.40 -15.67
N LEU A 267 -13.04 5.29 -16.30
CA LEU A 267 -12.33 4.01 -16.23
C LEU A 267 -10.85 4.19 -16.58
N ALA A 268 -9.98 3.91 -15.61
CA ALA A 268 -8.58 3.64 -15.86
C ALA A 268 -8.48 2.47 -16.86
N GLN A 269 -7.72 2.69 -17.93
CA GLN A 269 -7.41 1.63 -18.90
C GLN A 269 -6.61 0.53 -18.21
N GLN A 270 -7.16 -0.67 -18.30
CA GLN A 270 -6.74 -1.90 -17.64
C GLN A 270 -5.36 -2.38 -18.14
N PRO A 271 -4.58 -3.11 -17.32
CA PRO A 271 -3.44 -3.89 -17.82
C PRO A 271 -3.95 -4.89 -18.88
N GLN A 272 -3.22 -4.95 -20.00
CA GLN A 272 -3.61 -5.77 -21.16
C GLN A 272 -3.79 -7.25 -20.75
N PRO A 273 -4.83 -7.93 -21.27
CA PRO A 273 -5.07 -9.35 -21.00
C PRO A 273 -3.93 -10.19 -21.55
N SER A 274 -3.55 -11.26 -20.85
CA SER A 274 -2.71 -12.32 -21.39
C SER A 274 -3.37 -12.87 -22.65
N LYS A 275 -2.93 -12.40 -23.83
CA LYS A 275 -3.65 -12.61 -25.09
C LYS A 275 -3.69 -14.06 -25.56
N ASN A 276 -3.02 -14.98 -24.87
CA ASN A 276 -3.17 -16.43 -25.04
C ASN A 276 -2.98 -17.11 -23.69
N ILE A 277 -4.07 -17.61 -23.10
CA ILE A 277 -4.03 -18.52 -21.95
C ILE A 277 -3.60 -19.89 -22.47
N VAL A 278 -2.58 -20.49 -21.85
CA VAL A 278 -2.15 -21.85 -22.19
C VAL A 278 -3.28 -22.83 -21.86
N LYS A 279 -3.80 -23.54 -22.87
CA LYS A 279 -4.90 -24.49 -22.70
C LYS A 279 -4.42 -25.92 -22.45
N SER A 280 -5.25 -26.70 -21.76
CA SER A 280 -5.04 -28.12 -21.45
C SER A 280 -6.38 -28.84 -21.33
N ASP A 281 -6.40 -30.17 -21.43
CA ASP A 281 -7.60 -30.97 -21.10
C ASP A 281 -7.85 -31.02 -19.59
N LYS A 282 -6.80 -30.79 -18.79
CA LYS A 282 -6.82 -30.72 -17.33
C LYS A 282 -6.01 -29.50 -16.90
N PRO A 283 -6.55 -28.28 -17.02
CA PRO A 283 -5.84 -27.09 -16.59
C PRO A 283 -5.65 -27.10 -15.07
N VAL A 284 -4.51 -26.64 -14.60
CA VAL A 284 -4.22 -26.54 -13.16
C VAL A 284 -3.97 -25.08 -12.82
N LEU A 285 -4.73 -24.57 -11.86
CA LEU A 285 -4.51 -23.28 -11.21
C LEU A 285 -3.72 -23.50 -9.92
N GLU A 286 -2.49 -23.01 -9.91
CA GLU A 286 -1.68 -22.89 -8.71
C GLU A 286 -1.91 -21.50 -8.09
N ALA A 287 -2.42 -21.46 -6.86
CA ALA A 287 -2.58 -20.25 -6.09
C ALA A 287 -1.50 -20.18 -5.00
N TYR A 288 -0.51 -19.31 -5.20
CA TYR A 288 0.58 -19.09 -4.27
C TYR A 288 0.14 -18.10 -3.19
N VAL A 289 0.11 -18.55 -1.94
CA VAL A 289 -0.36 -17.78 -0.79
C VAL A 289 0.61 -17.87 0.39
N VAL A 290 0.36 -17.06 1.42
CA VAL A 290 0.86 -17.30 2.77
C VAL A 290 -0.30 -17.25 3.76
N SER A 291 -0.18 -17.99 4.86
CA SER A 291 -1.29 -18.33 5.76
C SER A 291 -1.83 -17.19 6.61
N LYS A 292 -1.14 -16.04 6.69
CA LYS A 292 -1.60 -14.87 7.46
C LYS A 292 -1.79 -13.60 6.61
N CYS A 293 -1.37 -13.62 5.34
CA CYS A 293 -1.63 -12.49 4.43
C CYS A 293 -3.15 -12.30 4.23
N PRO A 294 -3.69 -11.08 4.43
CA PRO A 294 -5.12 -10.83 4.26
C PRO A 294 -5.66 -11.22 2.87
N TYR A 295 -4.87 -11.00 1.83
CA TYR A 295 -5.24 -11.36 0.47
C TYR A 295 -5.01 -12.85 0.15
N GLY A 296 -4.07 -13.50 0.83
CA GLY A 296 -3.90 -14.95 0.76
C GLY A 296 -5.13 -15.67 1.33
N LEU A 297 -5.57 -15.23 2.52
CA LEU A 297 -6.79 -15.71 3.18
C LEU A 297 -8.04 -15.44 2.31
N GLN A 298 -8.10 -14.28 1.65
CA GLN A 298 -9.15 -13.96 0.66
C GLN A 298 -9.19 -15.00 -0.47
N MET A 299 -8.04 -15.31 -1.07
CA MET A 299 -7.97 -16.29 -2.15
C MET A 299 -8.31 -17.70 -1.67
N GLN A 300 -7.80 -18.13 -0.51
CA GLN A 300 -8.16 -19.43 0.08
C GLN A 300 -9.68 -19.54 0.30
N ARG A 301 -10.36 -18.45 0.71
CA ARG A 301 -11.82 -18.41 0.83
C ARG A 301 -12.54 -18.60 -0.50
N VAL A 302 -12.06 -17.92 -1.54
CA VAL A 302 -12.59 -18.08 -2.91
C VAL A 302 -12.45 -19.54 -3.37
N LEU A 303 -11.28 -20.14 -3.20
CA LEU A 303 -11.02 -21.52 -3.60
C LEU A 303 -11.86 -22.51 -2.78
N ALA A 304 -12.00 -22.29 -1.48
CA ALA A 304 -12.85 -23.11 -0.61
C ALA A 304 -14.32 -23.05 -1.02
N ASP A 305 -14.84 -21.87 -1.36
CA ASP A 305 -16.21 -21.73 -1.87
C ASP A 305 -16.40 -22.39 -3.23
N ILE A 306 -15.40 -22.31 -4.13
CA ILE A 306 -15.42 -23.05 -5.39
C ILE A 306 -15.51 -24.55 -5.16
N VAL A 307 -14.62 -25.13 -4.34
CA VAL A 307 -14.60 -26.57 -4.05
C VAL A 307 -15.89 -27.01 -3.37
N LYS A 308 -16.42 -26.20 -2.44
CA LYS A 308 -17.71 -26.47 -1.79
C LYS A 308 -18.87 -26.55 -2.80
N ASN A 309 -18.91 -25.63 -3.77
CA ASN A 309 -20.02 -25.55 -4.72
C ASN A 309 -19.81 -26.41 -5.97
N ILE A 310 -18.56 -26.74 -6.32
CA ILE A 310 -18.16 -27.55 -7.48
C ILE A 310 -17.03 -28.50 -7.04
N PRO A 311 -17.32 -29.58 -6.30
CA PRO A 311 -16.28 -30.48 -5.78
C PRO A 311 -15.37 -31.07 -6.87
N SER A 312 -15.91 -31.32 -8.06
CA SER A 312 -15.13 -31.83 -9.20
C SER A 312 -14.04 -30.88 -9.70
N LEU A 313 -14.08 -29.59 -9.31
CA LEU A 313 -13.08 -28.60 -9.70
C LEU A 313 -11.85 -28.60 -8.78
N GLU A 314 -11.92 -29.30 -7.64
CA GLU A 314 -10.79 -29.44 -6.71
C GLU A 314 -9.54 -30.01 -7.39
N GLN A 315 -9.70 -30.97 -8.30
CA GLN A 315 -8.60 -31.59 -9.07
C GLN A 315 -7.85 -30.61 -9.98
N ASN A 316 -8.38 -29.40 -10.20
CA ASN A 316 -7.79 -28.35 -11.03
C ASN A 316 -7.20 -27.20 -10.19
N ILE A 317 -7.21 -27.32 -8.85
CA ILE A 317 -6.79 -26.27 -7.93
C ILE A 317 -5.67 -26.81 -7.05
N GLU A 318 -4.54 -26.12 -7.04
CA GLU A 318 -3.44 -26.37 -6.12
C GLU A 318 -3.15 -25.09 -5.32
N VAL A 319 -3.23 -25.17 -3.99
CA VAL A 319 -2.79 -24.06 -3.14
C VAL A 319 -1.34 -24.29 -2.78
N LYS A 320 -0.45 -23.40 -3.19
CA LYS A 320 1.00 -23.42 -2.92
C LYS A 320 1.35 -22.38 -1.87
N TYR A 321 2.42 -22.60 -1.12
CA TYR A 321 2.88 -21.65 -0.10
C TYR A 321 4.17 -20.97 -0.50
N ILE A 322 4.27 -19.68 -0.20
CA ILE A 322 5.47 -18.87 -0.45
C ILE A 322 6.36 -18.92 0.80
N GLY A 323 7.65 -19.08 0.60
CA GLY A 323 8.61 -19.13 1.71
C GLY A 323 10.00 -19.56 1.29
N ALA A 324 10.82 -19.91 2.26
CA ALA A 324 12.13 -20.51 2.02
C ALA A 324 12.48 -21.48 3.14
N VAL A 325 13.49 -22.32 2.93
CA VAL A 325 14.12 -23.08 4.02
C VAL A 325 15.44 -22.41 4.37
N SER A 326 15.63 -22.13 5.66
CA SER A 326 16.87 -21.61 6.22
C SER A 326 17.17 -22.34 7.52
N ASN A 327 18.40 -22.85 7.66
CA ASN A 327 18.86 -23.59 8.84
C ASN A 327 17.92 -24.75 9.26
N GLY A 328 17.38 -25.48 8.29
CA GLY A 328 16.47 -26.60 8.56
C GLY A 328 15.11 -26.19 9.11
N LYS A 329 14.72 -24.93 8.95
CA LYS A 329 13.39 -24.41 9.27
C LYS A 329 12.83 -23.66 8.08
N ILE A 330 11.52 -23.68 7.93
CA ILE A 330 10.86 -22.84 6.93
C ILE A 330 10.75 -21.39 7.43
N THR A 331 10.74 -20.45 6.51
CA THR A 331 10.52 -19.02 6.76
C THR A 331 9.38 -18.51 5.88
N ALA A 332 8.70 -17.46 6.33
CA ALA A 332 7.60 -16.83 5.62
C ALA A 332 7.71 -15.29 5.69
N MET A 333 6.93 -14.60 4.87
CA MET A 333 7.00 -13.14 4.72
C MET A 333 6.62 -12.38 6.00
N HIS A 334 5.77 -12.96 6.84
CA HIS A 334 5.30 -12.35 8.10
C HIS A 334 5.81 -13.08 9.36
N GLY A 335 6.94 -13.77 9.26
CA GLY A 335 7.64 -14.38 10.40
C GLY A 335 7.17 -15.79 10.77
N ASP A 336 7.69 -16.28 11.90
CA ASP A 336 7.66 -17.70 12.28
C ASP A 336 6.24 -18.26 12.42
N ALA A 337 5.32 -17.48 13.00
CA ALA A 337 3.95 -17.95 13.20
C ALA A 337 3.19 -18.15 11.86
N GLU A 338 3.54 -17.42 10.82
CA GLU A 338 3.03 -17.68 9.46
C GLU A 338 3.73 -18.87 8.82
N ALA A 339 5.04 -19.00 9.05
CA ALA A 339 5.80 -20.15 8.57
C ALA A 339 5.22 -21.45 9.16
N GLU A 340 5.11 -21.56 10.47
CA GLU A 340 4.54 -22.73 11.16
C GLU A 340 3.16 -23.12 10.61
N GLU A 341 2.30 -22.14 10.36
CA GLU A 341 0.96 -22.39 9.80
C GLU A 341 1.02 -22.73 8.30
N ASN A 342 1.97 -22.19 7.52
CA ASN A 342 2.23 -22.65 6.15
C ASN A 342 2.62 -24.15 6.16
N LEU A 343 3.58 -24.57 6.99
CA LEU A 343 4.00 -25.97 7.09
C LEU A 343 2.85 -26.87 7.53
N ARG A 344 2.04 -26.42 8.49
CA ARG A 344 0.85 -27.17 8.91
C ARG A 344 -0.10 -27.40 7.75
N GLN A 345 -0.44 -26.35 7.01
CA GLN A 345 -1.36 -26.44 5.88
C GLN A 345 -0.79 -27.29 4.74
N ILE A 346 0.52 -27.18 4.45
CA ILE A 346 1.25 -28.07 3.53
C ILE A 346 1.13 -29.52 3.99
N CYS A 347 1.42 -29.80 5.26
CA CYS A 347 1.33 -31.15 5.80
C CYS A 347 -0.09 -31.72 5.75
N ILE A 348 -1.12 -30.91 6.01
CA ILE A 348 -2.51 -31.34 5.85
C ILE A 348 -2.81 -31.63 4.37
N ARG A 349 -2.38 -30.77 3.44
CA ARG A 349 -2.55 -30.95 1.99
C ARG A 349 -1.95 -32.28 1.50
N GLU A 350 -0.75 -32.61 1.93
CA GLU A 350 -0.03 -33.80 1.45
C GLU A 350 -0.44 -35.09 2.17
N GLU A 351 -0.66 -35.06 3.49
CA GLU A 351 -0.91 -36.28 4.28
C GLU A 351 -2.38 -36.62 4.45
N GLN A 352 -3.24 -35.60 4.30
CA GLN A 352 -4.68 -35.65 4.58
C GLN A 352 -5.47 -34.76 3.59
N PRO A 353 -5.28 -34.95 2.27
CA PRO A 353 -5.80 -34.03 1.24
C PRO A 353 -7.32 -33.85 1.33
N ASP A 354 -8.06 -34.90 1.67
CA ASP A 354 -9.52 -34.90 1.84
C ASP A 354 -10.01 -33.94 2.95
N LYS A 355 -9.11 -33.50 3.84
CA LYS A 355 -9.42 -32.60 4.96
C LYS A 355 -8.89 -31.19 4.76
N TYR A 356 -8.09 -30.96 3.73
CA TYR A 356 -7.41 -29.69 3.50
C TYR A 356 -8.39 -28.52 3.36
N PHE A 357 -9.35 -28.62 2.43
CA PHE A 357 -10.35 -27.57 2.24
C PHE A 357 -11.27 -27.39 3.45
N LYS A 358 -11.50 -28.46 4.22
CA LYS A 358 -12.27 -28.39 5.47
C LYS A 358 -11.52 -27.62 6.55
N TYR A 359 -10.22 -27.86 6.71
CA TYR A 359 -9.36 -27.14 7.63
C TYR A 359 -9.27 -25.66 7.27
N ILE A 360 -8.88 -25.32 6.03
CA ILE A 360 -8.70 -23.90 5.65
C ILE A 360 -10.04 -23.14 5.73
N SER A 361 -11.17 -23.76 5.37
CA SER A 361 -12.50 -23.12 5.48
C SER A 361 -12.84 -22.71 6.91
N CYS A 362 -12.33 -23.44 7.91
CA CYS A 362 -12.43 -23.05 9.31
C CYS A 362 -11.36 -22.01 9.66
N HIS A 363 -10.10 -22.28 9.35
CA HIS A 363 -8.96 -21.46 9.77
C HIS A 363 -9.06 -20.01 9.28
N ILE A 364 -9.44 -19.79 8.01
CA ILE A 364 -9.59 -18.44 7.42
C ILE A 364 -10.66 -17.58 8.10
N LYS A 365 -11.49 -18.13 9.00
CA LYS A 365 -12.49 -17.36 9.74
C LYS A 365 -11.87 -16.53 10.86
N LYS A 366 -10.95 -17.13 11.62
CA LYS A 366 -10.43 -16.54 12.88
C LYS A 366 -8.98 -16.92 13.22
N GLY A 367 -8.36 -17.84 12.49
CA GLY A 367 -7.01 -18.33 12.78
C GLY A 367 -6.92 -19.31 13.94
N ASP A 368 -8.02 -19.96 14.32
CA ASP A 368 -8.07 -20.92 15.45
C ASP A 368 -7.63 -22.32 14.99
N THR A 369 -6.32 -22.55 14.95
CA THR A 369 -5.72 -23.81 14.50
C THR A 369 -6.31 -25.03 15.21
N SER A 370 -6.29 -25.08 16.54
CA SER A 370 -6.68 -26.27 17.31
C SER A 370 -8.16 -26.60 17.12
N ALA A 371 -9.05 -25.59 17.17
CA ALA A 371 -10.46 -25.82 16.92
C ALA A 371 -10.72 -26.29 15.48
N CYS A 372 -9.99 -25.74 14.50
CA CYS A 372 -10.14 -26.10 13.11
C CYS A 372 -9.57 -27.48 12.77
N GLU A 373 -8.51 -27.92 13.43
CA GLU A 373 -8.03 -29.30 13.34
C GLU A 373 -9.09 -30.29 13.85
N ALA A 374 -9.70 -29.99 14.99
CA ALA A 374 -10.78 -30.80 15.54
C ALA A 374 -12.02 -30.81 14.63
N GLU A 375 -12.47 -29.64 14.16
CA GLU A 375 -13.61 -29.50 13.24
C GLU A 375 -13.35 -30.27 11.94
N ALA A 376 -12.16 -30.12 11.36
CA ALA A 376 -11.77 -30.82 10.14
C ALA A 376 -11.57 -32.33 10.35
N GLY A 377 -11.34 -32.78 11.59
CA GLY A 377 -11.05 -34.17 11.92
C GLY A 377 -9.63 -34.56 11.52
N ILE A 378 -8.68 -33.63 11.64
CA ILE A 378 -7.26 -33.86 11.33
C ILE A 378 -6.70 -34.93 12.27
N ALA A 379 -6.05 -35.93 11.70
CA ALA A 379 -5.35 -36.96 12.47
C ALA A 379 -4.05 -36.36 13.01
N GLU A 380 -4.06 -35.99 14.29
CA GLU A 380 -2.94 -35.35 14.99
C GLU A 380 -1.62 -36.10 14.78
N LYS A 381 -1.62 -37.43 14.90
CA LYS A 381 -0.42 -38.26 14.70
C LYS A 381 0.21 -38.11 13.31
N LYS A 382 -0.62 -38.00 12.26
CA LYS A 382 -0.12 -37.80 10.89
C LYS A 382 0.45 -36.41 10.72
N LEU A 383 -0.26 -35.41 11.26
CA LEU A 383 0.15 -34.02 11.18
C LEU A 383 1.47 -33.79 11.93
N SER A 384 1.55 -34.25 13.19
CA SER A 384 2.76 -34.11 14.01
C SER A 384 3.95 -34.83 13.41
N ALA A 385 3.76 -36.03 12.86
CA ALA A 385 4.81 -36.75 12.14
C ALA A 385 5.31 -35.98 10.90
N CYS A 386 4.42 -35.29 10.18
CA CYS A 386 4.83 -34.47 9.03
C CYS A 386 5.54 -33.18 9.45
N VAL A 387 5.00 -32.44 10.42
CA VAL A 387 5.52 -31.14 10.84
C VAL A 387 6.88 -31.27 11.54
N SER A 388 7.11 -32.36 12.29
CA SER A 388 8.36 -32.57 13.03
C SER A 388 9.49 -33.23 12.22
N ASP A 389 9.18 -33.86 11.08
CA ASP A 389 10.17 -34.53 10.24
C ASP A 389 10.62 -33.63 9.07
N ALA A 390 11.87 -33.17 9.14
CA ALA A 390 12.48 -32.38 8.09
C ALA A 390 12.57 -33.11 6.73
N ASN A 391 12.64 -34.44 6.73
CA ASN A 391 12.64 -35.21 5.48
C ASN A 391 11.24 -35.34 4.87
N LYS A 392 10.21 -34.83 5.56
CA LYS A 392 8.82 -34.93 5.15
C LYS A 392 8.18 -33.56 4.96
N GLY A 393 7.79 -32.88 6.04
CA GLY A 393 7.08 -31.61 5.95
C GLY A 393 7.92 -30.51 5.28
N ILE A 394 9.20 -30.40 5.64
CA ILE A 394 10.11 -29.43 5.00
C ILE A 394 10.38 -29.82 3.54
N SER A 395 10.48 -31.11 3.22
CA SER A 395 10.61 -31.56 1.82
C SER A 395 9.38 -31.18 0.97
N TYR A 396 8.18 -31.25 1.54
CA TYR A 396 6.96 -30.77 0.85
C TYR A 396 6.98 -29.26 0.67
N ALA A 397 7.37 -28.51 1.70
CA ALA A 397 7.50 -27.06 1.63
C ALA A 397 8.53 -26.62 0.59
N GLU A 398 9.69 -27.29 0.51
CA GLU A 398 10.74 -26.98 -0.46
C GLU A 398 10.24 -27.12 -1.91
N LYS A 399 9.37 -28.10 -2.20
CA LYS A 399 8.75 -28.23 -3.54
C LYS A 399 7.89 -27.01 -3.90
N ASP A 400 7.14 -26.49 -2.94
CA ASP A 400 6.36 -25.26 -3.15
C ASP A 400 7.29 -24.06 -3.35
N PHE A 401 8.37 -23.95 -2.56
CA PHE A 401 9.31 -22.84 -2.62
C PHE A 401 10.18 -22.85 -3.88
N GLU A 402 10.54 -24.02 -4.41
CA GLU A 402 11.18 -24.16 -5.72
C GLU A 402 10.31 -23.59 -6.84
N LEU A 403 9.01 -23.85 -6.79
CA LEU A 403 8.05 -23.29 -7.74
C LEU A 403 7.86 -21.78 -7.54
N ASP A 404 7.80 -21.31 -6.29
CA ASP A 404 7.73 -19.86 -6.01
C ASP A 404 8.94 -19.13 -6.63
N ARG A 405 10.14 -19.69 -6.47
CA ARG A 405 11.37 -19.14 -7.05
C ARG A 405 11.34 -19.19 -8.56
N LYS A 406 10.93 -20.32 -9.14
CA LYS A 406 10.81 -20.53 -10.59
C LYS A 406 9.88 -19.49 -11.22
N TYR A 407 8.74 -19.24 -10.59
CA TYR A 407 7.77 -18.27 -11.07
C TYR A 407 8.03 -16.85 -10.57
N GLN A 408 9.08 -16.61 -9.78
CA GLN A 408 9.42 -15.30 -9.21
C GLN A 408 8.23 -14.68 -8.43
N ILE A 409 7.56 -15.50 -7.61
CA ILE A 409 6.42 -15.07 -6.83
C ILE A 409 6.88 -14.10 -5.74
N ARG A 410 6.29 -12.89 -5.70
CA ARG A 410 6.66 -11.82 -4.74
C ARG A 410 5.52 -11.41 -3.81
N GLY A 411 4.33 -11.99 -3.98
CA GLY A 411 3.15 -11.58 -3.23
C GLY A 411 2.07 -12.65 -3.17
N SER A 412 1.26 -12.55 -2.12
CA SER A 412 0.13 -13.42 -1.86
C SER A 412 -1.19 -12.65 -2.07
N PRO A 413 -2.14 -13.13 -2.90
CA PRO A 413 -2.02 -14.28 -3.76
C PRO A 413 -1.25 -13.92 -5.05
N THR A 414 -0.61 -14.92 -5.65
CA THR A 414 -0.24 -14.91 -7.07
C THR A 414 -0.82 -16.15 -7.73
N LEU A 415 -1.37 -16.02 -8.94
CA LEU A 415 -2.03 -17.10 -9.65
C LEU A 415 -1.20 -17.53 -10.86
N VAL A 416 -0.96 -18.84 -10.98
CA VAL A 416 -0.34 -19.47 -12.15
C VAL A 416 -1.30 -20.48 -12.72
N LEU A 417 -1.68 -20.34 -13.99
CA LEU A 417 -2.58 -21.24 -14.70
C LEU A 417 -1.80 -21.92 -15.83
N ASN A 418 -1.65 -23.24 -15.76
CA ASN A 418 -0.84 -24.02 -16.72
C ASN A 418 0.58 -23.48 -16.90
N GLY A 419 1.23 -23.10 -15.79
CA GLY A 419 2.59 -22.55 -15.80
C GLY A 419 2.70 -21.10 -16.28
N GLN A 420 1.59 -20.41 -16.54
CA GLN A 420 1.56 -19.00 -16.90
C GLN A 420 0.96 -18.17 -15.76
N GLN A 421 1.67 -17.15 -15.27
CA GLN A 421 1.07 -16.21 -14.32
C GLN A 421 -0.12 -15.47 -14.96
N ILE A 422 -1.22 -15.37 -14.22
CA ILE A 422 -2.43 -14.68 -14.64
C ILE A 422 -2.85 -13.64 -13.60
N SER A 423 -3.62 -12.65 -14.03
CA SER A 423 -4.26 -11.70 -13.12
C SER A 423 -5.73 -12.05 -12.95
N GLU A 424 -6.18 -12.17 -11.71
CA GLU A 424 -7.60 -12.35 -11.37
C GLU A 424 -8.48 -11.20 -11.88
N ALA A 425 -7.91 -10.00 -12.06
CA ALA A 425 -8.64 -8.84 -12.56
C ALA A 425 -9.17 -9.09 -13.98
N SER A 426 -8.43 -9.85 -14.79
CA SER A 426 -8.84 -10.25 -16.14
C SER A 426 -10.05 -11.20 -16.16
N PHE A 427 -10.44 -11.76 -15.00
CA PHE A 427 -11.55 -12.70 -14.88
C PHE A 427 -12.64 -12.22 -13.93
N GLY A 428 -12.64 -10.94 -13.55
CA GLY A 428 -13.69 -10.35 -12.70
C GLY A 428 -13.34 -10.28 -11.21
N GLY A 429 -12.09 -10.54 -10.82
CA GLY A 429 -11.57 -10.31 -9.48
C GLY A 429 -11.55 -11.54 -8.57
N ARG A 430 -11.32 -11.31 -7.27
CA ARG A 430 -11.19 -12.36 -6.24
C ARG A 430 -12.56 -12.79 -5.73
N ASN A 431 -13.28 -13.46 -6.60
CA ASN A 431 -14.56 -14.11 -6.31
C ASN A 431 -14.65 -15.47 -7.00
N SER A 432 -15.53 -16.33 -6.49
CA SER A 432 -15.65 -17.72 -6.94
C SER A 432 -15.98 -17.81 -8.43
N ASP A 433 -16.85 -16.94 -8.95
CA ASP A 433 -17.19 -16.98 -10.36
C ASP A 433 -16.00 -16.63 -11.24
N GLY A 434 -15.25 -15.57 -10.89
CA GLY A 434 -14.10 -15.12 -11.65
C GLY A 434 -12.96 -16.14 -11.69
N ILE A 435 -12.61 -16.73 -10.55
CA ILE A 435 -11.55 -17.75 -10.51
C ILE A 435 -11.98 -19.04 -11.20
N LYS A 436 -13.25 -19.47 -11.04
CA LYS A 436 -13.81 -20.58 -11.84
C LYS A 436 -13.75 -20.27 -13.34
N ASN A 437 -14.10 -19.05 -13.76
CA ASN A 437 -14.03 -18.63 -15.17
C ASN A 437 -12.59 -18.64 -15.70
N ALA A 438 -11.60 -18.27 -14.88
CA ALA A 438 -10.19 -18.37 -15.23
C ALA A 438 -9.81 -19.82 -15.56
N ILE A 439 -10.11 -20.77 -14.67
CA ILE A 439 -9.83 -22.20 -14.90
C ILE A 439 -10.59 -22.70 -16.15
N CYS A 440 -11.87 -22.35 -16.28
CA CYS A 440 -12.71 -22.71 -17.42
C CYS A 440 -12.18 -22.20 -18.77
N SER A 441 -11.54 -21.03 -18.79
CA SER A 441 -10.96 -20.47 -20.01
C SER A 441 -9.72 -21.24 -20.51
N ALA A 442 -9.04 -21.97 -19.61
CA ALA A 442 -7.86 -22.77 -19.91
C ALA A 442 -8.18 -24.22 -20.32
N PHE A 443 -9.46 -24.63 -20.37
CA PHE A 443 -9.81 -25.92 -20.94
C PHE A 443 -9.73 -25.89 -22.47
N ASN A 444 -9.24 -26.98 -23.07
CA ASN A 444 -9.43 -27.25 -24.50
C ASN A 444 -10.92 -27.40 -24.84
N SER A 445 -11.62 -28.22 -24.05
CA SER A 445 -13.07 -28.39 -24.09
C SER A 445 -13.67 -28.16 -22.71
N GLN A 446 -14.57 -27.19 -22.60
CA GLN A 446 -15.13 -26.80 -21.30
C GLN A 446 -16.03 -27.89 -20.72
N PRO A 447 -15.81 -28.31 -19.46
CA PRO A 447 -16.74 -29.17 -18.74
C PRO A 447 -18.08 -28.48 -18.44
N GLU A 448 -19.11 -29.27 -18.16
CA GLU A 448 -20.46 -28.77 -17.88
C GLU A 448 -20.51 -27.76 -16.72
N PHE A 449 -19.69 -27.97 -15.68
CA PHE A 449 -19.66 -27.09 -14.50
C PHE A 449 -19.24 -25.65 -14.85
N CYS A 450 -18.59 -25.41 -15.99
CA CYS A 450 -18.20 -24.05 -16.41
C CYS A 450 -19.40 -23.13 -16.65
N SER A 451 -20.57 -23.71 -16.95
CA SER A 451 -21.83 -22.96 -17.08
C SER A 451 -22.46 -22.58 -15.74
N LYS A 452 -22.04 -23.21 -14.63
CA LYS A 452 -22.58 -22.93 -13.30
C LYS A 452 -22.13 -21.55 -12.83
N LYS A 453 -23.08 -20.70 -12.43
CA LYS A 453 -22.79 -19.39 -11.84
C LYS A 453 -22.42 -19.55 -10.38
N LEU A 454 -21.33 -18.93 -9.97
CA LEU A 454 -20.95 -18.77 -8.57
C LEU A 454 -21.11 -17.29 -8.17
N THR A 455 -20.79 -16.98 -6.92
CA THR A 455 -20.86 -15.60 -6.43
C THR A 455 -19.85 -14.71 -7.14
N THR A 456 -20.30 -13.51 -7.54
CA THR A 456 -19.46 -12.42 -8.06
C THR A 456 -19.15 -11.38 -6.97
N ALA A 457 -19.68 -11.55 -5.75
CA ALA A 457 -19.30 -10.71 -4.63
C ALA A 457 -17.81 -10.93 -4.33
N ASN A 458 -17.09 -9.86 -3.99
CA ASN A 458 -15.69 -10.01 -3.59
C ASN A 458 -15.61 -10.71 -2.24
N ALA A 459 -14.68 -11.65 -2.10
CA ALA A 459 -14.44 -12.28 -0.83
C ALA A 459 -13.81 -11.29 0.17
N ALA A 460 -14.08 -11.43 1.47
CA ALA A 460 -13.46 -10.65 2.53
C ALA A 460 -11.93 -10.86 2.55
N ALA A 461 -11.18 -9.81 2.82
CA ALA A 461 -9.75 -9.93 3.12
C ALA A 461 -9.53 -10.25 4.60
N GLY A 462 -8.44 -10.93 4.92
CA GLY A 462 -8.08 -11.27 6.30
C GLY A 462 -8.90 -12.41 6.87
N PHE A 463 -8.73 -12.60 8.18
CA PHE A 463 -9.56 -13.50 8.96
C PHE A 463 -10.97 -12.95 9.03
N SER A 464 -11.93 -13.70 8.50
CA SER A 464 -13.32 -13.29 8.44
C SER A 464 -14.23 -14.50 8.24
N SER A 465 -15.33 -14.53 8.99
CA SER A 465 -16.44 -15.46 8.81
C SER A 465 -17.33 -15.11 7.61
N SER A 466 -17.24 -13.88 7.12
CA SER A 466 -17.98 -13.46 5.94
C SER A 466 -17.32 -13.99 4.67
N TYR A 467 -18.13 -14.20 3.63
CA TYR A 467 -17.61 -14.47 2.31
C TYR A 467 -16.73 -13.31 1.86
#